data_AF-A0AAW4TYA0-F1
#
_entry.id   AF-A0AAW4TYA0-F1
#
_cell.length_a   1.000
_cell.length_b   1.000
_cell.length_c   1.000
_cell.angle_alpha   90.00
_cell.angle_beta   90.00
_cell.angle_gamma   90.00
#
_symmetry.space_group_name_H-M   'P 1'
#
loop_
_entity.id
_entity.type
_entity.pdbx_description
1 polymer ?
#
loop_
_entity_poly.entity_id
_entity_poly.type
_entity_poly.pdbx_seq_one_letter_code
_entity_poly.pdbx_strand_id
1 'polypeptide(L)' 'MDFNYAFNYPCAFSLFCTCPIPSKRNHLPFAVTAGEKTPKEYQY' A
#
# COMPACT_ATOMS: atom_id res chain seq x y z
N MET A 1 -9.71 13.08 -2.87
CA MET A 1 -8.74 12.07 -2.43
C MET A 1 -7.44 12.78 -2.17
N ASP A 2 -6.84 12.57 -1.00
CA ASP A 2 -5.55 13.15 -0.64
C ASP A 2 -4.57 12.01 -0.40
N PHE A 3 -3.56 11.89 -1.25
CA PHE A 3 -2.58 10.81 -1.20
C PHE A 3 -1.55 11.01 -0.08
N ASN A 4 -1.47 12.18 0.56
CA ASN A 4 -0.58 12.40 1.70
C ASN A 4 -0.96 11.55 2.92
N TYR A 5 -2.23 11.13 3.01
CA TYR A 5 -2.75 10.27 4.06
C TYR A 5 -2.89 8.81 3.64
N ALA A 6 -2.32 8.40 2.50
CA ALA A 6 -2.28 7.00 2.11
C ALA A 6 -1.35 6.23 3.06
N PHE A 7 -1.86 5.14 3.64
CA PHE A 7 -1.15 4.28 4.58
C PHE A 7 -1.11 2.84 4.08
N ASN A 8 -0.12 2.09 4.54
CA ASN A 8 0.01 0.66 4.24
C ASN A 8 -0.95 -0.15 5.13
N TYR A 9 -1.61 -1.15 4.55
CA TYR A 9 -2.38 -2.12 5.34
C TYR A 9 -1.47 -2.95 6.27
N PRO A 10 -1.99 -3.51 7.36
CA PRO A 10 -1.20 -4.36 8.27
C PRO A 10 -0.45 -5.50 7.60
N CYS A 11 -0.98 -6.03 6.49
CA CYS A 11 -0.32 -7.09 5.71
C CYS A 11 0.97 -6.64 5.02
N ALA A 12 1.25 -5.35 4.93
CA ALA A 12 2.56 -4.84 4.50
C ALA A 12 3.64 -5.03 5.58
N PHE A 13 3.25 -5.34 6.82
CA PHE A 13 4.13 -5.50 7.99
C PHE A 13 4.03 -6.89 8.64
N SER A 14 3.16 -7.78 8.15
CA SER A 14 2.96 -9.10 8.76
C SER A 14 2.39 -10.11 7.78
N LEU A 15 3.01 -11.29 7.72
CA LEU A 15 2.53 -12.44 6.95
C LEU A 15 1.26 -13.08 7.54
N PHE A 16 0.91 -12.73 8.78
CA PHE A 16 -0.26 -13.28 9.47
C PHE A 16 -1.52 -12.43 9.26
N CYS A 17 -1.44 -11.38 8.43
CA CYS A 17 -2.57 -10.53 8.07
C CYS A 17 -3.01 -10.75 6.61
N THR A 18 -4.30 -10.61 6.34
CA THR A 18 -4.86 -10.68 4.99
C THR A 18 -4.83 -9.30 4.31
N CYS A 19 -4.52 -9.27 3.01
CA CYS A 19 -4.55 -8.04 2.22
C CYS A 19 -5.87 -7.89 1.43
N PRO A 20 -6.48 -6.69 1.41
CA PRO A 20 -7.49 -6.37 0.41
C PRO A 20 -6.82 -6.16 -0.96
N ILE A 21 -7.15 -7.00 -1.93
CA ILE A 21 -6.61 -6.87 -3.29
C ILE A 21 -7.45 -5.85 -4.07
N PRO A 22 -6.84 -4.75 -4.58
CA PRO A 22 -7.58 -3.75 -5.33
C PRO A 22 -8.05 -4.31 -6.68
N SER A 23 -9.23 -3.87 -7.13
CA SER A 23 -9.67 -4.15 -8.49
C SER A 23 -8.82 -3.37 -9.51
N LYS A 24 -8.72 -3.87 -10.74
CA LYS A 24 -7.97 -3.21 -11.83
C LYS A 24 -8.39 -1.76 -12.09
N ARG A 25 -9.65 -1.40 -11.81
CA ARG A 25 -10.17 -0.03 -11.98
C ARG A 25 -9.53 0.99 -11.03
N ASN A 26 -8.91 0.53 -9.95
CA ASN A 26 -8.26 1.39 -8.96
C ASN A 26 -6.76 1.59 -9.25
N HIS A 27 -6.25 1.07 -10.39
CA HIS A 27 -4.87 1.27 -10.78
C HIS A 27 -4.74 2.63 -11.46
N LEU A 28 -3.98 3.53 -10.84
CA LEU A 28 -3.73 4.85 -11.39
C LEU A 28 -2.69 4.76 -12.52
N PRO A 29 -2.86 5.48 -13.63
CA PRO A 29 -1.91 5.46 -14.76
C PRO A 29 -0.70 6.38 -14.52
N PHE A 30 -0.48 6.82 -13.28
CA PHE A 30 0.59 7.74 -12.90
C PHE A 30 1.13 7.40 -11.51
N ALA A 31 2.37 7.84 -11.24
CA ALA A 31 3.01 7.62 -9.97
C ALA A 31 2.45 8.55 -8.87
N VAL A 32 2.26 7.99 -7.68
CA VAL A 32 1.96 8.75 -6.46
C VAL A 32 3.21 8.76 -5.59
N THR A 33 3.79 9.93 -5.36
CA THR A 33 5.02 10.11 -4.58
C THR A 33 4.78 10.53 -3.13
N ALA A 34 3.53 10.71 -2.72
CA ALA A 34 3.10 11.06 -1.37
C ALA A 34 2.66 9.83 -0.56
N GLY A 35 2.45 10.02 0.75
CA GLY A 35 2.00 8.97 1.66
C GLY A 35 3.13 8.08 2.18
N GLU A 36 2.74 7.01 2.90
CA GLU A 36 3.70 6.04 3.42
C GLU A 36 4.49 5.35 2.29
N LYS A 37 5.76 5.04 2.59
CA LYS A 37 6.64 4.30 1.67
C LYS A 37 6.57 2.81 1.95
N THR A 38 7.09 2.02 1.01
CA THR A 38 7.28 0.58 1.22
C THR A 38 8.08 0.35 2.51
N PRO A 39 7.51 -0.40 3.48
CA PRO A 39 8.21 -0.73 4.72
C PRO A 39 9.52 -1.48 4.42
N LYS A 40 10.57 -1.20 5.20
CA LYS A 40 11.89 -1.85 5.03
C LYS A 40 12.00 -3.19 5.75
N GLU A 41 11.18 -3.39 6.78
CA GLU A 41 11.14 -4.63 7.55
C GLU A 41 9.95 -5.46 7.05
N TYR A 42 10.24 -6.74 6.78
CA TYR A 42 9.48 -7.73 5.98
C TYR A 42 9.74 -7.71 4.46
N GLN A 43 10.98 -8.08 4.11
CA GLN A 43 11.23 -8.84 2.89
C GLN A 43 11.49 -10.30 3.27
N TYR A 44 10.65 -11.19 2.72
CA TYR A 44 10.61 -12.66 2.84
C TYR A 44 9.79 -13.24 4.00
#